data_AF-A0A087S7L2-F1
#
_entry.id   AF-A0A087S7L2-F1
#
_cell.length_a   1.000
_cell.length_b   1.000
_cell.length_c   1.000
_cell.angle_alpha   90.00
_cell.angle_beta   90.00
_cell.angle_gamma   90.00
#
_symmetry.space_group_name_H-M   'P 1'
#
loop_
_entity.id
_entity.type
_entity.pdbx_description
1 polymer ?
#
loop_
_entity_poly.entity_id
_entity_poly.type
_entity_poly.pdbx_seq_one_letter_code
_entity_poly.pdbx_strand_id
1 'polypeptide(L)'
;MQVALIVLLVLVGTIPISGITHANAETDEVPTWVKKTLELWSNGEISNEEFVRAIDYLSKKGIVKISSTTDKELKRDVEYLKAKAEVFQQEVKELRDENEEYRILLKSQELNSSDQFPTSMSSIFDEYQALKKEVDRLRETNKRMSTNIDAWVSNMQNSEFPVSGDSNQEGMVQVKSEVVEQLNNLKIENKKLQNQITKLDERNNSYENNIELLKIENLNKQQLITILKEKNQENRNSANELIQDKESYESLITKLKNDNFVQKQKLIEYENKVKSFDETIQQINGEKTQTDKVLTSLKNQNTGYVNAISQLENLNQEQKSELVSITSELANANNAIEKFVTQIQDYETKIGSLEDENSKYQNKINQLGSKNTEYENKIAELESANIEQRKTLIGIMNDAEESNEFATVLNSRLSEFQKIIKQLEDENQQYKATILELEEQNTEKNTSLISMKNEFDKLNQLANELNSKVNKYENTIKVLEEENKLLKKTWFK
;
A
#
# COMPACT_ATOMS: atom_id res chain seq x y z
N MET A 1 -5.11 -17.50 20.75
CA MET A 1 -5.57 -17.02 22.08
C MET A 1 -6.57 -15.89 21.79
N GLN A 2 -7.85 -16.15 21.50
CA GLN A 2 -8.95 -16.65 22.34
C GLN A 2 -9.17 -15.85 23.66
N VAL A 3 -10.32 -15.15 23.66
CA VAL A 3 -11.37 -15.06 24.72
C VAL A 3 -11.30 -13.93 25.77
N ALA A 4 -12.53 -13.44 26.08
CA ALA A 4 -13.03 -12.66 27.22
C ALA A 4 -13.25 -11.15 26.92
N LEU A 5 -14.45 -10.57 26.81
CA LEU A 5 -15.80 -10.86 27.31
C LEU A 5 -15.88 -11.03 28.83
N ILE A 6 -16.75 -10.21 29.45
CA ILE A 6 -17.21 -10.24 30.85
C ILE A 6 -16.38 -9.38 31.82
N VAL A 7 -16.88 -8.18 32.12
CA VAL A 7 -17.21 -7.59 33.45
C VAL A 7 -17.80 -6.21 33.08
N LEU A 8 -19.08 -5.90 33.24
CA LEU A 8 -19.64 -5.47 34.53
C LEU A 8 -21.19 -5.43 34.42
N LEU A 9 -21.82 -6.56 34.74
CA LEU A 9 -23.19 -6.60 35.26
C LEU A 9 -23.11 -6.60 36.79
N VAL A 10 -24.18 -6.10 37.45
CA VAL A 10 -24.53 -6.09 38.89
C VAL A 10 -24.48 -4.65 39.42
N LEU A 11 -25.60 -3.91 39.45
CA LEU A 11 -26.74 -3.98 40.38
C LEU A 11 -27.76 -2.94 39.84
N VAL A 12 -29.07 -3.15 39.72
CA VAL A 12 -30.07 -3.21 40.79
C VAL A 12 -31.40 -3.66 40.17
N GLY A 13 -32.17 -4.48 40.89
CA GLY A 13 -33.63 -4.31 40.92
C GLY A 13 -34.47 -5.36 40.20
N THR A 14 -34.67 -6.49 40.86
CA THR A 14 -35.76 -7.44 40.61
C THR A 14 -37.14 -6.82 40.88
N ILE A 15 -38.07 -6.95 39.93
CA ILE A 15 -39.51 -7.11 40.23
C ILE A 15 -40.04 -8.21 39.30
N PRO A 16 -40.60 -9.32 39.83
CA PRO A 16 -41.35 -10.26 39.02
C PRO A 16 -42.80 -9.78 38.91
N ILE A 17 -43.26 -9.50 37.69
CA ILE A 17 -44.70 -9.38 37.40
C ILE A 17 -45.06 -10.53 36.47
N SER A 18 -45.56 -11.60 37.08
CA SER A 18 -46.37 -12.61 36.42
C SER A 18 -47.71 -11.98 36.03
N GLY A 19 -48.06 -12.05 34.74
CA GLY A 19 -49.44 -11.91 34.27
C GLY A 19 -49.75 -10.64 33.49
N ILE A 20 -49.43 -10.63 32.19
CA ILE A 20 -50.36 -10.14 31.15
C ILE A 20 -50.29 -11.12 29.99
N THR A 21 -51.44 -11.69 29.67
CA THR A 21 -51.73 -12.59 28.55
C THR A 21 -51.43 -11.95 27.20
N HIS A 22 -50.87 -12.73 26.29
CA HIS A 22 -50.60 -12.42 24.90
C HIS A 22 -51.82 -11.81 24.18
N ALA A 23 -51.74 -10.51 23.88
CA ALA A 23 -52.48 -9.92 22.76
C ALA A 23 -51.61 -10.09 21.52
N ASN A 24 -52.11 -10.86 20.57
CA ASN A 24 -51.51 -11.13 19.27
C ASN A 24 -51.38 -9.81 18.49
N ALA A 25 -50.17 -9.25 18.42
CA ALA A 25 -49.83 -8.18 17.48
C ALA A 25 -49.30 -8.86 16.23
N GLU A 26 -50.13 -8.97 15.19
CA GLU A 26 -49.65 -9.23 13.83
C GLU A 26 -48.62 -8.15 13.49
N THR A 27 -47.38 -8.57 13.29
CA THR A 27 -46.32 -7.72 12.77
C THR A 27 -46.58 -7.50 11.29
N ASP A 28 -47.19 -6.37 10.95
CA ASP A 28 -47.23 -5.88 9.56
C ASP A 28 -45.80 -5.62 9.09
N GLU A 29 -45.19 -6.63 8.46
CA GLU A 29 -43.89 -6.49 7.81
C GLU A 29 -43.99 -5.46 6.69
N VAL A 30 -43.08 -4.49 6.69
CA VAL A 30 -42.98 -3.47 5.64
C VAL A 30 -42.83 -4.16 4.28
N PRO A 31 -43.75 -3.96 3.31
CA PRO A 31 -43.73 -4.68 2.05
C PRO A 31 -42.42 -4.49 1.28
N THR A 32 -41.91 -5.57 0.69
CA THR A 32 -40.60 -5.62 0.00
C THR A 32 -40.43 -4.55 -1.07
N TRP A 33 -41.52 -4.17 -1.75
CA TRP A 33 -41.46 -3.10 -2.76
C TRP A 33 -41.15 -1.74 -2.13
N VAL A 34 -41.61 -1.45 -0.90
CA VAL A 34 -41.32 -0.19 -0.17
C VAL A 34 -39.82 -0.12 0.09
N LYS A 35 -39.26 -1.22 0.60
CA LYS A 35 -37.83 -1.33 0.91
C LYS A 35 -36.97 -1.13 -0.34
N LYS A 36 -37.37 -1.75 -1.46
CA LYS A 36 -36.66 -1.64 -2.74
C LYS A 36 -36.76 -0.24 -3.34
N THR A 37 -37.93 0.40 -3.31
CA THR A 37 -38.09 1.77 -3.84
C THR A 37 -37.36 2.79 -2.97
N LEU A 38 -37.30 2.59 -1.64
CA LEU A 38 -36.50 3.42 -0.73
C LEU A 38 -35.00 3.23 -0.91
N GLU A 39 -34.54 2.01 -1.16
CA GLU A 39 -33.13 1.71 -1.43
C GLU A 39 -32.66 2.35 -2.73
N LEU A 40 -33.47 2.28 -3.79
CA LEU A 40 -33.19 2.95 -5.06
C LEU A 40 -33.15 4.48 -4.90
N TRP A 41 -34.04 5.04 -4.08
CA TRP A 41 -34.05 6.47 -3.80
C TRP A 41 -32.85 6.89 -2.93
N SER A 42 -32.51 6.14 -1.87
CA SER A 42 -31.39 6.46 -0.99
C SER A 42 -30.03 6.33 -1.69
N ASN A 43 -29.93 5.43 -2.66
CA ASN A 43 -28.73 5.25 -3.48
C ASN A 43 -28.63 6.29 -4.62
N GLY A 44 -29.63 7.16 -4.78
CA GLY A 44 -29.69 8.17 -5.84
C GLY A 44 -29.95 7.60 -7.24
N GLU A 45 -30.42 6.35 -7.33
CA GLU A 45 -30.73 5.68 -8.60
C GLU A 45 -32.06 6.16 -9.21
N ILE A 46 -32.94 6.77 -8.39
CA ILE A 46 -34.14 7.48 -8.85
C ILE A 46 -34.20 8.88 -8.24
N SER A 47 -34.63 9.86 -9.03
CA SER A 47 -34.80 11.25 -8.58
C SER A 47 -35.98 11.42 -7.61
N ASN A 48 -36.02 12.55 -6.89
CA ASN A 48 -37.15 12.90 -6.02
C ASN A 48 -38.48 12.92 -6.81
N GLU A 49 -38.50 13.45 -8.03
CA GLU A 49 -39.68 13.44 -8.89
C GLU A 49 -40.10 12.04 -9.37
N GLU A 50 -39.16 11.12 -9.58
CA GLU A 50 -39.44 9.73 -9.95
C GLU A 50 -39.94 8.92 -8.76
N PHE A 51 -39.37 9.16 -7.57
CA PHE A 51 -39.83 8.58 -6.31
C PHE A 51 -41.27 8.99 -5.99
N VAL A 52 -41.59 10.29 -6.07
CA VAL A 52 -42.96 10.80 -5.85
C VAL A 52 -43.93 10.23 -6.88
N ARG A 53 -43.53 10.09 -8.16
CA ARG A 53 -44.35 9.46 -9.20
C ARG A 53 -44.56 7.96 -8.97
N ALA A 54 -43.55 7.24 -8.47
CA ALA A 54 -43.68 5.83 -8.12
C ALA A 54 -44.65 5.63 -6.95
N ILE A 55 -44.55 6.47 -5.91
CA ILE A 55 -45.46 6.42 -4.75
C ILE A 55 -46.90 6.81 -5.15
N ASP A 56 -47.09 7.81 -6.01
CA ASP A 56 -48.41 8.17 -6.56
C ASP A 56 -49.02 7.04 -7.41
N TYR A 57 -48.21 6.38 -8.25
CA TYR A 57 -48.64 5.23 -9.03
C TYR A 57 -49.06 4.05 -8.16
N LEU A 58 -48.29 3.74 -7.12
CA LEU A 58 -48.56 2.63 -6.20
C LEU A 58 -49.77 2.89 -5.30
N SER A 59 -50.02 4.16 -4.97
CA SER A 59 -51.27 4.62 -4.34
C SER A 59 -52.48 4.42 -5.27
N LYS A 60 -52.38 4.83 -6.54
CA LYS A 60 -53.43 4.63 -7.56
C LYS A 60 -53.75 3.16 -7.83
N LYS A 61 -52.76 2.27 -7.69
CA LYS A 61 -52.95 0.82 -7.82
C LYS A 61 -53.47 0.13 -6.55
N GLY A 62 -53.70 0.88 -5.47
CA GLY A 62 -54.22 0.36 -4.21
C GLY A 62 -53.20 -0.47 -3.41
N ILE A 63 -51.92 -0.45 -3.80
CA ILE A 63 -50.82 -1.18 -3.14
C ILE A 63 -50.34 -0.39 -1.93
N VAL A 64 -50.43 0.95 -1.98
CA VAL A 64 -50.15 1.85 -0.86
C VAL A 64 -51.42 2.55 -0.46
N LYS A 65 -51.81 2.41 0.81
CA LYS A 65 -52.83 3.26 1.39
C LYS A 65 -52.16 4.52 1.93
N ILE A 66 -51.84 5.47 1.05
CA ILE A 66 -51.43 6.79 1.51
C ILE A 66 -52.67 7.38 2.16
N SER A 67 -52.59 7.65 3.45
CA SER A 67 -53.59 8.40 4.19
C SER A 67 -53.65 9.83 3.63
N SER A 68 -54.27 10.00 2.46
CA SER A 68 -54.79 11.29 1.98
C SER A 68 -55.92 11.79 2.89
N THR A 69 -56.19 11.06 3.97
CA THR A 69 -57.11 11.39 5.03
C THR A 69 -56.74 12.76 5.59
N THR A 70 -55.49 13.12 5.85
CA THR A 70 -55.21 14.43 6.49
C THR A 70 -55.68 15.64 5.67
N ASP A 71 -55.47 15.67 4.34
CA ASP A 71 -55.83 16.83 3.51
C ASP A 71 -57.30 16.79 3.03
N LYS A 72 -57.85 15.58 2.78
CA LYS A 72 -59.29 15.42 2.46
C LYS A 72 -60.18 15.54 3.70
N GLU A 73 -59.72 15.10 4.86
CA GLU A 73 -60.39 15.29 6.16
C GLU A 73 -60.34 16.75 6.54
N LEU A 74 -59.19 17.45 6.47
CA LEU A 74 -59.16 18.88 6.75
C LEU A 74 -60.10 19.65 5.83
N LYS A 75 -60.11 19.34 4.52
CA LYS A 75 -60.98 20.01 3.57
C LYS A 75 -62.46 19.71 3.85
N ARG A 76 -62.80 18.46 4.17
CA ARG A 76 -64.16 18.04 4.52
C ARG A 76 -64.62 18.61 5.86
N ASP A 77 -63.73 18.74 6.84
CA ASP A 77 -64.00 19.33 8.15
C ASP A 77 -64.17 20.85 8.04
N VAL A 78 -63.35 21.52 7.22
CA VAL A 78 -63.52 22.95 6.90
C VAL A 78 -64.81 23.19 6.12
N GLU A 79 -65.15 22.34 5.14
CA GLU A 79 -66.42 22.43 4.40
C GLU A 79 -67.62 22.14 5.30
N TYR A 80 -67.54 21.15 6.20
CA TYR A 80 -68.57 20.84 7.19
C TYR A 80 -68.78 21.99 8.18
N LEU A 81 -67.70 22.54 8.75
CA LEU A 81 -67.78 23.67 9.67
C LEU A 81 -68.32 24.92 8.96
N LYS A 82 -67.97 25.13 7.69
CA LYS A 82 -68.51 26.23 6.89
C LYS A 82 -70.02 26.06 6.62
N ALA A 83 -70.45 24.88 6.19
CA ALA A 83 -71.86 24.58 5.95
C ALA A 83 -72.68 24.70 7.24
N LYS A 84 -72.14 24.22 8.38
CA LYS A 84 -72.78 24.36 9.69
C LYS A 84 -72.90 25.82 10.13
N ALA A 85 -71.86 26.63 9.90
CA ALA A 85 -71.92 28.07 10.15
C ALA A 85 -72.94 28.79 9.27
N GLU A 86 -73.09 28.39 8.00
CA GLU A 86 -74.12 28.92 7.08
C GLU A 86 -75.54 28.54 7.53
N VAL A 87 -75.76 27.29 7.97
CA VAL A 87 -77.05 26.85 8.53
C VAL A 87 -77.42 27.65 9.77
N PHE A 88 -76.48 27.83 10.70
CA PHE A 88 -76.72 28.66 11.90
C PHE A 88 -77.01 30.12 11.56
N GLN A 89 -76.36 30.70 10.54
CA GLN A 89 -76.69 32.05 10.08
C GLN A 89 -78.12 32.15 9.55
N GLN A 90 -78.58 31.13 8.82
CA GLN A 90 -79.93 31.09 8.29
C GLN A 90 -80.98 30.90 9.41
N GLU A 91 -80.71 30.03 10.38
CA GLU A 91 -81.59 29.80 11.53
C GLU A 91 -81.68 31.03 12.45
N VAL A 92 -80.56 31.73 12.70
CA VAL A 92 -80.56 33.01 13.42
C VAL A 92 -81.36 34.07 12.67
N LYS A 93 -81.29 34.09 11.33
CA LYS A 93 -82.07 35.02 10.51
C LYS A 93 -83.56 34.72 10.61
N GLU A 94 -83.96 33.45 10.50
CA GLU A 94 -85.36 33.02 10.63
C GLU A 94 -85.92 33.34 12.02
N LEU A 95 -85.17 33.06 13.10
CA LEU A 95 -85.55 33.44 14.46
C LEU A 95 -85.67 34.95 14.65
N ARG A 96 -84.83 35.75 13.95
CA ARG A 96 -84.88 37.21 13.99
C ARG A 96 -86.11 37.75 13.26
N ASP A 97 -86.44 37.16 12.11
CA ASP A 97 -87.63 37.51 11.33
C ASP A 97 -88.90 37.14 12.12
N GLU A 98 -88.95 35.95 12.72
CA GLU A 98 -90.05 35.51 13.59
C GLU A 98 -90.18 36.42 14.84
N ASN A 99 -89.06 36.81 15.46
CA ASN A 99 -89.08 37.76 16.58
C ASN A 99 -89.56 39.15 16.18
N GLU A 100 -89.27 39.61 14.95
CA GLU A 100 -89.79 40.87 14.43
C GLU A 100 -91.29 40.77 14.18
N GLU A 101 -91.78 39.66 13.64
CA GLU A 101 -93.21 39.37 13.51
C GLU A 101 -93.92 39.34 14.87
N TYR A 102 -93.35 38.66 15.88
CA TYR A 102 -93.89 38.69 17.24
C TYR A 102 -93.85 40.09 17.84
N ARG A 103 -92.80 40.88 17.59
CA ARG A 103 -92.72 42.28 18.06
C ARG A 103 -93.81 43.15 17.43
N ILE A 104 -94.08 42.96 16.13
CA ILE A 104 -95.16 43.64 15.41
C ILE A 104 -96.52 43.22 15.98
N LEU A 105 -96.73 41.92 16.20
CA LEU A 105 -97.97 41.39 16.80
C LEU A 105 -98.17 41.94 18.22
N LEU A 106 -97.15 41.89 19.07
CA LEU A 106 -97.19 42.45 20.42
C LEU A 106 -97.51 43.94 20.40
N LYS A 107 -96.86 44.71 19.52
CA LYS A 107 -97.08 46.16 19.40
C LYS A 107 -98.48 46.50 18.89
N SER A 108 -99.04 45.69 17.98
CA SER A 108 -100.44 45.82 17.56
C SER A 108 -101.44 45.49 18.67
N GLN A 109 -101.12 44.54 19.57
CA GLN A 109 -101.96 44.24 20.74
C GLN A 109 -101.80 45.27 21.86
N GLU A 110 -100.60 45.81 22.09
CA GLU A 110 -100.36 46.91 23.04
C GLU A 110 -101.07 48.21 22.62
N LEU A 111 -101.16 48.51 21.33
CA LEU A 111 -101.98 49.63 20.80
C LEU A 111 -103.48 49.50 21.15
N ASN A 112 -103.99 48.28 21.34
CA ASN A 112 -105.35 48.02 21.80
C ASN A 112 -105.48 48.01 23.34
N SER A 113 -104.36 48.12 24.06
CA SER A 113 -104.26 48.02 25.53
C SER A 113 -103.82 49.34 26.20
N SER A 114 -103.66 50.43 25.43
CA SER A 114 -103.51 51.78 26.00
C SER A 114 -104.59 51.99 27.05
N ASP A 115 -104.26 52.59 28.20
CA ASP A 115 -105.14 52.80 29.36
C ASP A 115 -106.44 53.61 29.07
N GLN A 116 -106.74 53.87 27.80
CA GLN A 116 -108.06 54.15 27.30
C GLN A 116 -108.67 52.86 26.78
N PHE A 117 -109.64 52.32 27.53
CA PHE A 117 -110.64 51.37 27.01
C PHE A 117 -110.97 51.76 25.56
N PRO A 118 -111.03 50.80 24.61
CA PRO A 118 -111.39 51.11 23.22
C PRO A 118 -112.56 52.07 23.26
N THR A 119 -112.53 53.18 22.51
CA THR A 119 -113.56 54.21 22.61
C THR A 119 -114.97 53.62 22.53
N SER A 120 -115.12 52.50 21.79
CA SER A 120 -116.31 51.66 21.75
C SER A 120 -116.66 50.97 23.08
N MET A 121 -115.70 50.40 23.81
CA MET A 121 -115.95 49.70 25.08
C MET A 121 -116.19 50.66 26.25
N SER A 122 -115.52 51.82 26.26
CA SER A 122 -115.85 52.92 27.19
C SER A 122 -117.25 53.45 26.89
N SER A 123 -117.59 53.76 25.63
CA SER A 123 -118.92 54.27 25.32
C SER A 123 -120.02 53.24 25.54
N ILE A 124 -119.80 51.95 25.26
CA ILE A 124 -120.76 50.88 25.57
C ILE A 124 -120.94 50.71 27.07
N PHE A 125 -119.87 50.80 27.87
CA PHE A 125 -119.96 50.73 29.33
C PHE A 125 -120.68 51.95 29.91
N ASP A 126 -120.37 53.15 29.41
CA ASP A 126 -121.04 54.39 29.81
C ASP A 126 -122.51 54.40 29.39
N GLU A 127 -122.83 53.91 28.19
CA GLU A 127 -124.20 53.70 27.69
C GLU A 127 -124.96 52.66 28.53
N TYR A 128 -124.33 51.55 28.91
CA TYR A 128 -124.92 50.56 29.82
C TYR A 128 -125.25 51.19 31.18
N GLN A 129 -124.32 51.94 31.77
CA GLN A 129 -124.54 52.60 33.06
C GLN A 129 -125.65 53.66 32.99
N ALA A 130 -125.73 54.41 31.88
CA ALA A 130 -126.79 55.37 31.63
C ALA A 130 -128.15 54.68 31.45
N LEU A 131 -128.19 53.58 30.68
CA LEU A 131 -129.41 52.80 30.45
C LEU A 131 -129.92 52.16 31.74
N LYS A 132 -129.03 51.59 32.55
CA LYS A 132 -129.35 51.00 33.85
C LYS A 132 -130.01 52.02 34.78
N LYS A 133 -129.45 53.23 34.87
CA LYS A 133 -130.04 54.35 35.62
C LYS A 133 -131.42 54.74 35.11
N GLU A 134 -131.62 54.76 33.78
CA GLU A 134 -132.91 55.10 33.17
C GLU A 134 -133.97 54.01 33.45
N VAL A 135 -133.59 52.73 33.40
CA VAL A 135 -134.46 51.61 33.80
C VAL A 135 -134.87 51.72 35.26
N ASP A 136 -133.92 52.00 36.16
CA ASP A 136 -134.21 52.21 37.58
C ASP A 136 -135.20 53.37 37.79
N ARG A 137 -135.01 54.49 37.06
CA ARG A 137 -135.90 55.64 37.10
C ARG A 137 -137.31 55.35 36.58
N LEU A 138 -137.42 54.57 35.50
CA LEU A 138 -138.70 54.15 34.94
C LEU A 138 -139.43 53.19 35.88
N ARG A 139 -138.72 52.25 36.52
CA ARG A 139 -139.27 51.36 37.56
C ARG A 139 -139.81 52.15 38.75
N GLU A 140 -139.05 53.13 39.24
CA GLU A 140 -139.47 54.01 40.34
C GLU A 140 -140.70 54.84 39.97
N THR A 141 -140.75 55.35 38.73
CA THR A 141 -141.90 56.10 38.21
C THR A 141 -143.13 55.22 38.07
N ASN A 142 -142.98 54.00 37.56
CA ASN A 142 -144.07 53.05 37.44
C ASN A 142 -144.60 52.60 38.81
N LYS A 143 -143.70 52.44 39.80
CA LYS A 143 -144.05 52.17 41.20
C LYS A 143 -144.87 53.31 41.80
N ARG A 144 -144.46 54.57 41.58
CA ARG A 144 -145.24 55.76 42.00
C ARG A 144 -146.59 55.84 41.29
N MET A 145 -146.64 55.57 39.98
CA MET A 145 -147.91 55.55 39.23
C MET A 145 -148.85 54.46 39.75
N SER A 146 -148.35 53.26 40.03
CA SER A 146 -149.16 52.20 40.67
C SER A 146 -149.67 52.66 42.03
N THR A 147 -148.81 53.24 42.86
CA THR A 147 -149.21 53.78 44.18
C THR A 147 -150.27 54.88 44.05
N ASN A 148 -150.16 55.76 43.06
CA ASN A 148 -151.14 56.81 42.79
C ASN A 148 -152.47 56.24 42.27
N ILE A 149 -152.43 55.22 41.40
CA ILE A 149 -153.62 54.52 40.93
C ILE A 149 -154.30 53.84 42.14
N ASP A 150 -153.54 53.17 43.01
CA ASP A 150 -154.06 52.52 44.23
C ASP A 150 -154.67 53.55 45.21
N ALA A 151 -154.01 54.70 45.40
CA ALA A 151 -154.50 55.80 46.22
C ALA A 151 -155.77 56.46 45.64
N TRP A 152 -155.83 56.63 44.31
CA TRP A 152 -157.00 57.16 43.62
C TRP A 152 -158.19 56.21 43.69
N VAL A 153 -157.96 54.90 43.53
CA VAL A 153 -158.97 53.85 43.76
C VAL A 153 -159.49 53.89 45.20
N SER A 154 -158.62 54.08 46.20
CA SER A 154 -159.03 54.25 47.60
C SER A 154 -159.84 55.53 47.85
N ASN A 155 -159.50 56.65 47.20
CA ASN A 155 -160.18 57.92 47.42
C ASN A 155 -161.60 57.95 46.82
N MET A 156 -161.82 57.21 45.73
CA MET A 156 -163.16 57.01 45.18
C MET A 156 -164.09 56.17 46.07
N GLN A 157 -163.55 55.33 46.96
CA GLN A 157 -164.34 54.48 47.83
C GLN A 157 -164.83 55.17 49.11
N ASN A 158 -164.39 56.41 49.40
CA ASN A 158 -164.60 57.08 50.71
C ASN A 158 -165.38 58.42 50.67
N SER A 159 -166.30 58.63 49.73
CA SER A 159 -167.13 59.86 49.70
C SER A 159 -168.62 59.58 49.98
N GLU A 160 -169.03 59.57 51.25
CA GLU A 160 -170.43 59.75 51.71
C GLU A 160 -170.63 61.21 52.15
N PHE A 161 -171.66 61.90 51.64
CA PHE A 161 -172.12 63.20 52.19
C PHE A 161 -173.65 63.23 52.32
N PRO A 162 -174.22 63.86 53.38
CA PRO A 162 -175.59 63.62 53.86
C PRO A 162 -176.65 64.61 53.34
N VAL A 163 -177.91 64.20 53.50
CA VAL A 163 -179.17 64.78 53.02
C VAL A 163 -179.65 66.01 53.83
N SER A 164 -180.00 67.11 53.15
CA SER A 164 -181.27 67.85 53.33
C SER A 164 -181.48 68.86 52.17
N GLY A 165 -182.72 68.98 51.68
CA GLY A 165 -183.14 69.63 50.41
C GLY A 165 -182.67 71.07 50.16
N ASP A 166 -182.65 71.58 48.92
CA ASP A 166 -183.72 71.61 47.92
C ASP A 166 -183.17 71.68 46.47
N SER A 167 -184.01 71.27 45.51
CA SER A 167 -183.98 71.27 44.02
C SER A 167 -182.72 71.72 43.20
N ASN A 168 -182.11 70.78 42.45
CA ASN A 168 -182.12 70.66 40.96
C ASN A 168 -180.95 69.78 40.43
N GLN A 169 -181.29 68.77 39.61
CA GLN A 169 -180.37 67.79 38.99
C GLN A 169 -180.24 68.04 37.47
N GLU A 170 -179.00 68.05 36.93
CA GLU A 170 -178.67 67.63 35.54
C GLU A 170 -177.15 67.54 35.23
N GLY A 171 -176.23 67.99 36.09
CA GLY A 171 -174.77 67.94 35.83
C GLY A 171 -174.00 66.67 36.25
N MET A 172 -174.63 65.72 36.95
CA MET A 172 -173.92 64.58 37.59
C MET A 172 -173.60 63.38 36.69
N VAL A 173 -174.19 63.29 35.49
CA VAL A 173 -174.02 62.11 34.60
C VAL A 173 -172.81 62.24 33.67
N GLN A 174 -172.34 63.47 33.38
CA GLN A 174 -171.21 63.71 32.48
C GLN A 174 -169.85 63.43 33.14
N VAL A 175 -169.72 63.71 34.44
CA VAL A 175 -168.47 63.57 35.22
C VAL A 175 -168.04 62.10 35.39
N LYS A 176 -168.98 61.14 35.41
CA LYS A 176 -168.65 59.71 35.62
C LYS A 176 -168.05 59.03 34.39
N SER A 177 -168.33 59.53 33.18
CA SER A 177 -167.87 58.98 31.90
C SER A 177 -166.40 59.33 31.62
N GLU A 178 -166.03 60.61 31.77
CA GLU A 178 -164.66 61.10 31.56
C GLU A 178 -163.65 60.42 32.49
N VAL A 179 -164.08 60.11 33.71
CA VAL A 179 -163.22 59.52 34.73
C VAL A 179 -162.86 58.07 34.42
N VAL A 180 -163.78 57.29 33.85
CA VAL A 180 -163.50 55.89 33.43
C VAL A 180 -162.57 55.85 32.21
N GLU A 181 -162.70 56.84 31.31
CA GLU A 181 -161.84 56.96 30.12
C GLU A 181 -160.39 57.31 30.49
N GLN A 182 -160.20 58.24 31.45
CA GLN A 182 -158.87 58.57 31.99
C GLN A 182 -158.18 57.37 32.64
N LEU A 183 -158.93 56.56 33.40
CA LEU A 183 -158.38 55.35 34.04
C LEU A 183 -157.93 54.30 33.02
N ASN A 184 -158.72 54.09 31.95
CA ASN A 184 -158.34 53.18 30.88
C ASN A 184 -157.12 53.67 30.11
N ASN A 185 -157.02 54.97 29.84
CA ASN A 185 -155.85 55.57 29.20
C ASN A 185 -154.59 55.40 30.07
N LEU A 186 -154.67 55.66 31.38
CA LEU A 186 -153.57 55.44 32.33
C LEU A 186 -153.13 53.97 32.39
N LYS A 187 -154.07 53.01 32.32
CA LYS A 187 -153.75 51.58 32.34
C LYS A 187 -153.05 51.13 31.05
N ILE A 188 -153.45 51.67 29.90
CA ILE A 188 -152.78 51.45 28.61
C ILE A 188 -151.37 52.06 28.64
N GLU A 189 -151.22 53.26 29.17
CA GLU A 189 -149.93 53.94 29.32
C GLU A 189 -148.99 53.18 30.26
N ASN A 190 -149.50 52.67 31.38
CA ASN A 190 -148.74 51.82 32.30
C ASN A 190 -148.29 50.52 31.62
N LYS A 191 -149.16 49.86 30.85
CA LYS A 191 -148.77 48.66 30.08
C LYS A 191 -147.73 48.97 29.01
N LYS A 192 -147.78 50.16 28.39
CA LYS A 192 -146.76 50.64 27.45
C LYS A 192 -145.41 50.86 28.15
N LEU A 193 -145.42 51.46 29.34
CA LEU A 193 -144.23 51.63 30.18
C LEU A 193 -143.66 50.28 30.65
N GLN A 194 -144.51 49.33 31.07
CA GLN A 194 -144.06 47.97 31.40
C GLN A 194 -143.39 47.29 30.22
N ASN A 195 -143.98 47.35 29.02
CA ASN A 195 -143.36 46.80 27.82
C ASN A 195 -142.03 47.49 27.48
N GLN A 196 -141.89 48.79 27.73
CA GLN A 196 -140.62 49.51 27.58
C GLN A 196 -139.58 49.04 28.61
N ILE A 197 -139.98 48.86 29.88
CA ILE A 197 -139.11 48.33 30.93
C ILE A 197 -138.64 46.92 30.57
N THR A 198 -139.51 46.03 30.12
CA THR A 198 -139.11 44.67 29.70
C THR A 198 -138.10 44.69 28.56
N LYS A 199 -138.32 45.51 27.52
CA LYS A 199 -137.37 45.65 26.40
C LYS A 199 -136.02 46.24 26.85
N LEU A 200 -136.04 47.15 27.81
CA LEU A 200 -134.82 47.72 28.37
C LEU A 200 -134.08 46.73 29.27
N ASP A 201 -134.79 45.91 30.04
CA ASP A 201 -134.22 44.83 30.85
C ASP A 201 -133.57 43.76 29.98
N GLU A 202 -134.22 43.35 28.89
CA GLU A 202 -133.63 42.44 27.89
C GLU A 202 -132.34 43.02 27.30
N ARG A 203 -132.35 44.32 26.97
CA ARG A 203 -131.17 45.01 26.45
C ARG A 203 -130.06 45.12 27.50
N ASN A 204 -130.41 45.40 28.75
CA ASN A 204 -129.48 45.46 29.87
C ASN A 204 -128.80 44.10 30.12
N ASN A 205 -129.58 43.02 30.13
CA ASN A 205 -129.05 41.65 30.26
C ASN A 205 -128.15 41.27 29.08
N SER A 206 -128.48 41.68 27.86
CA SER A 206 -127.63 41.49 26.68
C SER A 206 -126.29 42.23 26.80
N TYR A 207 -126.30 43.48 27.27
CA TYR A 207 -125.06 44.23 27.52
C TYR A 207 -124.22 43.61 28.65
N GLU A 208 -124.84 43.10 29.70
CA GLU A 208 -124.13 42.43 30.81
C GLU A 208 -123.40 41.17 30.31
N ASN A 209 -124.07 40.34 29.50
CA ASN A 209 -123.46 39.17 28.85
C ASN A 209 -122.29 39.58 27.93
N ASN A 210 -122.46 40.64 27.13
CA ASN A 210 -121.39 41.13 26.27
C ASN A 210 -120.18 41.61 27.07
N ILE A 211 -120.38 42.31 28.19
CA ILE A 211 -119.29 42.77 29.07
C ILE A 211 -118.54 41.58 29.67
N GLU A 212 -119.23 40.52 30.08
CA GLU A 212 -118.57 39.29 30.57
C GLU A 212 -117.74 38.61 29.48
N LEU A 213 -118.29 38.48 28.26
CA LEU A 213 -117.54 37.94 27.13
C LEU A 213 -116.29 38.77 26.82
N LEU A 214 -116.40 40.10 26.86
CA LEU A 214 -115.26 41.00 26.62
C LEU A 214 -114.20 40.92 27.73
N LYS A 215 -114.61 40.69 29.00
CA LYS A 215 -113.66 40.43 30.10
C LYS A 215 -112.88 39.14 29.88
N ILE A 216 -113.56 38.07 29.48
CA ILE A 216 -112.93 36.78 29.17
C ILE A 216 -112.00 36.93 27.96
N GLU A 217 -112.44 37.63 26.91
CA GLU A 217 -111.62 37.91 25.72
C GLU A 217 -110.36 38.71 26.10
N ASN A 218 -110.49 39.73 26.96
CA ASN A 218 -109.36 40.51 27.43
C ASN A 218 -108.39 39.66 28.28
N LEU A 219 -108.90 38.81 29.16
CA LEU A 219 -108.08 37.88 29.94
C LEU A 219 -107.28 36.95 29.01
N ASN A 220 -107.94 36.38 27.99
CA ASN A 220 -107.29 35.52 27.00
C ASN A 220 -106.21 36.28 26.19
N LYS A 221 -106.47 37.54 25.81
CA LYS A 221 -105.47 38.39 25.14
C LYS A 221 -104.27 38.66 26.05
N GLN A 222 -104.47 38.93 27.33
CA GLN A 222 -103.37 39.13 28.30
C GLN A 222 -102.52 37.87 28.50
N GLN A 223 -103.15 36.70 28.56
CA GLN A 223 -102.44 35.42 28.59
C GLN A 223 -101.62 35.20 27.32
N LEU A 224 -102.20 35.47 26.15
CA LEU A 224 -101.50 35.37 24.87
C LEU A 224 -100.29 36.31 24.82
N ILE A 225 -100.43 37.57 25.25
CA ILE A 225 -99.31 38.52 25.33
C ILE A 225 -98.19 37.98 26.23
N THR A 226 -98.55 37.35 27.35
CA THR A 226 -97.57 36.78 28.28
C THR A 226 -96.79 35.64 27.63
N ILE A 227 -97.48 34.69 27.00
CA ILE A 227 -96.87 33.57 26.26
C ILE A 227 -95.96 34.10 25.13
N LEU A 228 -96.42 35.10 24.38
CA LEU A 228 -95.64 35.71 23.31
C LEU A 228 -94.37 36.41 23.83
N LYS A 229 -94.43 37.07 24.99
CA LYS A 229 -93.26 37.67 25.65
C LYS A 229 -92.24 36.61 26.08
N GLU A 230 -92.71 35.52 26.68
CA GLU A 230 -91.87 34.39 27.08
C GLU A 230 -91.19 33.74 25.86
N LYS A 231 -91.96 33.49 24.80
CA LYS A 231 -91.44 32.91 23.56
C LYS A 231 -90.40 33.82 22.88
N ASN A 232 -90.65 35.13 22.84
CA ASN A 232 -89.70 36.10 22.31
C ASN A 232 -88.39 36.09 23.12
N GLN A 233 -88.48 36.00 24.45
CA GLN A 233 -87.31 35.93 25.32
C GLN A 233 -86.52 34.62 25.12
N GLU A 234 -87.21 33.48 24.98
CA GLU A 234 -86.59 32.20 24.66
C GLU A 234 -85.86 32.29 23.31
N ASN A 235 -86.52 32.80 22.26
CA ASN A 235 -85.91 32.99 20.95
C ASN A 235 -84.68 33.93 21.01
N ARG A 236 -84.71 34.98 21.84
CA ARG A 236 -83.54 35.85 22.06
C ARG A 236 -82.39 35.12 22.74
N ASN A 237 -82.68 34.28 23.73
CA ASN A 237 -81.65 33.50 24.40
C ASN A 237 -81.02 32.50 23.43
N SER A 238 -81.81 31.76 22.67
CA SER A 238 -81.31 30.83 21.64
C SER A 238 -80.49 31.54 20.56
N ALA A 239 -80.93 32.73 20.11
CA ALA A 239 -80.16 33.52 19.14
C ALA A 239 -78.81 33.98 19.72
N ASN A 240 -78.75 34.34 21.00
CA ASN A 240 -77.49 34.72 21.66
C ASN A 240 -76.54 33.52 21.81
N GLU A 241 -77.05 32.34 22.15
CA GLU A 241 -76.25 31.10 22.20
C GLU A 241 -75.64 30.77 20.82
N LEU A 242 -76.43 30.86 19.75
CA LEU A 242 -75.94 30.65 18.39
C LEU A 242 -74.88 31.67 17.96
N ILE A 243 -75.00 32.94 18.40
CA ILE A 243 -73.98 33.96 18.16
C ILE A 243 -72.68 33.60 18.88
N GLN A 244 -72.75 33.17 20.14
CA GLN A 244 -71.58 32.77 20.92
C GLN A 244 -70.87 31.54 20.34
N ASP A 245 -71.63 30.55 19.86
CA ASP A 245 -71.10 29.39 19.16
C ASP A 245 -70.40 29.80 17.86
N LYS A 246 -71.00 30.71 17.09
CA LYS A 246 -70.38 31.27 15.87
C LYS A 246 -69.05 31.96 16.19
N GLU A 247 -68.99 32.82 17.20
CA GLU A 247 -67.75 33.49 17.62
C GLU A 247 -66.67 32.49 18.03
N SER A 248 -67.08 31.42 18.71
CA SER A 248 -66.18 30.31 19.09
C SER A 248 -65.62 29.59 17.86
N TYR A 249 -66.46 29.31 16.86
CA TYR A 249 -66.02 28.72 15.60
C TYR A 249 -65.10 29.64 14.79
N GLU A 250 -65.39 30.95 14.73
CA GLU A 250 -64.54 31.94 14.05
C GLU A 250 -63.15 32.04 14.69
N SER A 251 -63.08 31.97 16.02
CA SER A 251 -61.82 31.91 16.77
C SER A 251 -61.02 30.64 16.43
N LEU A 252 -61.68 29.47 16.41
CA LEU A 252 -61.04 28.20 16.04
C LEU A 252 -60.51 28.22 14.60
N ILE A 253 -61.29 28.76 13.65
CA ILE A 253 -60.86 28.92 12.26
C ILE A 253 -59.61 29.80 12.16
N THR A 254 -59.56 30.89 12.93
CA THR A 254 -58.41 31.80 12.94
C THR A 254 -57.16 31.10 13.49
N LYS A 255 -57.30 30.32 14.57
CA LYS A 255 -56.22 29.52 15.12
C LYS A 255 -55.70 28.48 14.11
N LEU A 256 -56.60 27.72 13.48
CA LEU A 256 -56.24 26.72 12.46
C LEU A 256 -55.52 27.35 11.26
N LYS A 257 -55.96 28.52 10.80
CA LYS A 257 -55.27 29.26 9.72
C LYS A 257 -53.85 29.65 10.12
N ASN A 258 -53.66 30.15 11.34
CA ASN A 258 -52.34 30.51 11.84
C ASN A 258 -51.43 29.29 12.00
N ASP A 259 -51.94 28.21 12.57
CA ASP A 259 -51.18 26.97 12.74
C ASP A 259 -50.78 26.39 11.38
N ASN A 260 -51.67 26.42 10.38
CA ASN A 260 -51.36 26.01 9.00
C ASN A 260 -50.28 26.91 8.37
N PHE A 261 -50.34 28.22 8.59
CA PHE A 261 -49.32 29.15 8.12
C PHE A 261 -47.94 28.84 8.72
N VAL A 262 -47.87 28.62 10.04
CA VAL A 262 -46.62 28.24 10.73
C VAL A 262 -46.09 26.91 10.21
N GLN A 263 -46.96 25.91 9.99
CA GLN A 263 -46.54 24.63 9.41
C GLN A 263 -45.98 24.78 8.00
N LYS A 264 -46.57 25.63 7.15
CA LYS A 264 -46.04 25.92 5.81
C LYS A 264 -44.65 26.56 5.87
N GLN A 265 -44.41 27.47 6.81
CA GLN A 265 -43.07 28.05 7.00
C GLN A 265 -42.04 27.01 7.43
N LYS A 266 -42.41 26.10 8.34
CA LYS A 266 -41.54 24.97 8.73
C LYS A 266 -41.26 24.03 7.56
N LEU A 267 -42.24 23.80 6.69
CA LEU A 267 -42.05 22.98 5.50
C LEU A 267 -41.01 23.60 4.56
N ILE A 268 -41.10 24.91 4.31
CA ILE A 268 -40.11 25.65 3.51
C ILE A 268 -38.71 25.57 4.15
N GLU A 269 -38.60 25.68 5.48
CA GLU A 269 -37.33 25.51 6.20
C GLU A 269 -36.74 24.11 5.99
N TYR A 270 -37.56 23.06 6.08
CA TYR A 270 -37.13 21.70 5.83
C TYR A 270 -36.74 21.46 4.37
N GLU A 271 -37.48 22.01 3.40
CA GLU A 271 -37.12 21.95 1.98
C GLU A 271 -35.74 22.58 1.72
N ASN A 272 -35.47 23.75 2.30
CA ASN A 272 -34.17 24.41 2.19
C ASN A 272 -33.04 23.57 2.82
N LYS A 273 -33.33 22.91 3.96
CA LYS A 273 -32.36 22.04 4.63
C LYS A 273 -32.08 20.76 3.84
N VAL A 274 -33.10 20.18 3.20
CA VAL A 274 -32.91 19.04 2.30
C VAL A 274 -32.03 19.45 1.12
N LYS A 275 -32.29 20.62 0.52
CA LYS A 275 -31.48 21.13 -0.58
C LYS A 275 -30.00 21.31 -0.21
N SER A 276 -29.70 21.84 0.99
CA SER A 276 -28.32 21.99 1.43
C SER A 276 -27.62 20.64 1.70
N PHE A 277 -28.38 19.63 2.15
CA PHE A 277 -27.86 18.27 2.25
C PHE A 277 -27.57 17.66 0.87
N ASP A 278 -28.44 17.87 -0.11
CA ASP A 278 -28.19 17.42 -1.50
C ASP A 278 -26.93 18.05 -2.08
N GLU A 279 -26.73 19.36 -1.89
CA GLU A 279 -25.51 20.06 -2.31
C GLU A 279 -24.25 19.47 -1.63
N THR A 280 -24.34 19.17 -0.34
CA THR A 280 -23.25 18.53 0.42
C THR A 280 -22.94 17.12 -0.12
N ILE A 281 -23.97 16.32 -0.40
CA ILE A 281 -23.81 14.97 -0.97
C ILE A 281 -23.16 15.04 -2.35
N GLN A 282 -23.55 16.01 -3.19
CA GLN A 282 -22.92 16.22 -4.50
C GLN A 282 -21.44 16.57 -4.38
N GLN A 283 -21.07 17.44 -3.44
CA GLN A 283 -19.67 17.77 -3.18
C GLN A 283 -18.87 16.52 -2.75
N ILE A 284 -19.39 15.76 -1.79
CA ILE A 284 -18.75 14.52 -1.30
C ILE A 284 -18.57 13.51 -2.44
N ASN A 285 -19.56 13.34 -3.30
CA ASN A 285 -19.46 12.45 -4.46
C ASN A 285 -18.41 12.93 -5.47
N GLY A 286 -18.28 14.24 -5.67
CA GLY A 286 -17.21 14.84 -6.46
C GLY A 286 -15.82 14.54 -5.89
N GLU A 287 -15.63 14.76 -4.59
CA GLU A 287 -14.38 14.46 -3.87
C GLU A 287 -14.04 12.97 -3.90
N LYS A 288 -15.03 12.09 -3.72
CA LYS A 288 -14.88 10.64 -3.85
C LYS A 288 -14.42 10.24 -5.25
N THR A 289 -15.07 10.77 -6.29
CA THR A 289 -14.68 10.50 -7.69
C THR A 289 -13.24 10.93 -7.97
N GLN A 290 -12.82 12.07 -7.43
CA GLN A 290 -11.44 12.53 -7.57
C GLN A 290 -10.46 11.61 -6.81
N THR A 291 -10.82 11.18 -5.61
CA THR A 291 -10.04 10.24 -4.81
C THR A 291 -9.88 8.89 -5.52
N ASP A 292 -10.93 8.37 -6.14
CA ASP A 292 -10.90 7.11 -6.90
C ASP A 292 -9.96 7.21 -8.13
N LYS A 293 -9.93 8.36 -8.81
CA LYS A 293 -8.98 8.63 -9.89
C LYS A 293 -7.54 8.63 -9.39
N VAL A 294 -7.27 9.30 -8.26
CA VAL A 294 -5.94 9.33 -7.64
C VAL A 294 -5.52 7.92 -7.22
N LEU A 295 -6.41 7.15 -6.60
CA LEU A 295 -6.15 5.77 -6.20
C LEU A 295 -5.81 4.87 -7.39
N THR A 296 -6.53 5.03 -8.49
CA THR A 296 -6.27 4.30 -9.74
C THR A 296 -4.89 4.65 -10.32
N SER A 297 -4.53 5.94 -10.32
CA SER A 297 -3.20 6.40 -10.76
C SER A 297 -2.08 5.80 -9.89
N LEU A 298 -2.23 5.86 -8.56
CA LEU A 298 -1.28 5.29 -7.60
C LEU A 298 -1.13 3.78 -7.78
N LYS A 299 -2.24 3.05 -8.03
CA LYS A 299 -2.21 1.61 -8.30
C LYS A 299 -1.41 1.28 -9.55
N ASN A 300 -1.58 2.07 -10.61
CA ASN A 300 -0.81 1.90 -11.85
C ASN A 300 0.67 2.20 -11.64
N GLN A 301 1.01 3.27 -10.91
CA GLN A 301 2.40 3.57 -10.55
C GLN A 301 3.03 2.45 -9.72
N ASN A 302 2.31 1.93 -8.72
CA ASN A 302 2.81 0.83 -7.89
C ASN A 302 3.05 -0.45 -8.71
N THR A 303 2.20 -0.72 -9.70
CA THR A 303 2.43 -1.82 -10.64
C THR A 303 3.72 -1.60 -11.46
N GLY A 304 3.99 -0.37 -11.87
CA GLY A 304 5.24 0.01 -12.52
C GLY A 304 6.47 -0.23 -11.63
N TYR A 305 6.41 0.17 -10.35
CA TYR A 305 7.49 -0.07 -9.40
C TYR A 305 7.73 -1.56 -9.14
N VAL A 306 6.66 -2.37 -9.01
CA VAL A 306 6.77 -3.82 -8.84
C VAL A 306 7.48 -4.48 -10.03
N ASN A 307 7.15 -4.05 -11.25
CA ASN A 307 7.81 -4.56 -12.46
C ASN A 307 9.30 -4.16 -12.50
N ALA A 308 9.63 -2.93 -12.13
CA ALA A 308 11.02 -2.46 -12.08
C ALA A 308 11.84 -3.24 -11.03
N ILE A 309 11.27 -3.51 -9.85
CA ILE A 309 11.90 -4.33 -8.81
C ILE A 309 12.17 -5.74 -9.35
N SER A 310 11.19 -6.37 -10.00
CA SER A 310 11.35 -7.71 -10.57
C SER A 310 12.47 -7.78 -11.62
N GLN A 311 12.62 -6.73 -12.45
CA GLN A 311 13.72 -6.63 -13.41
C GLN A 311 15.08 -6.51 -12.71
N LEU A 312 15.18 -5.69 -11.66
CA LEU A 312 16.41 -5.55 -10.87
C LEU A 312 16.78 -6.85 -10.15
N GLU A 313 15.79 -7.58 -9.63
CA GLU A 313 16.01 -8.89 -9.00
C GLU A 313 16.59 -9.90 -10.00
N ASN A 314 16.06 -9.95 -11.23
CA ASN A 314 16.59 -10.83 -12.28
C ASN A 314 18.03 -10.47 -12.67
N LEU A 315 18.31 -9.18 -12.89
CA LEU A 315 19.68 -8.70 -13.18
C LEU A 315 20.65 -9.07 -12.06
N ASN A 316 20.22 -8.95 -10.80
CA ASN A 316 21.06 -9.29 -9.65
C ASN A 316 21.33 -10.80 -9.57
N GLN A 317 20.38 -11.67 -9.96
CA GLN A 317 20.61 -13.12 -10.05
C GLN A 317 21.56 -13.49 -11.18
N GLU A 318 21.48 -12.80 -12.32
CA GLU A 318 22.40 -12.95 -13.45
C GLU A 318 23.82 -12.57 -13.04
N GLN A 319 24.01 -11.38 -12.44
CA GLN A 319 25.30 -10.92 -11.91
C GLN A 319 25.87 -11.86 -10.86
N LYS A 320 25.03 -12.43 -9.99
CA LYS A 320 25.46 -13.43 -9.00
C LYS A 320 25.97 -14.69 -9.68
N SER A 321 25.33 -15.14 -10.76
CA SER A 321 25.74 -16.32 -11.51
C SER A 321 27.07 -16.10 -12.23
N GLU A 322 27.27 -14.91 -12.81
CA GLU A 322 28.56 -14.52 -13.41
C GLU A 322 29.68 -14.49 -12.36
N LEU A 323 29.44 -13.90 -11.19
CA LEU A 323 30.40 -13.87 -10.09
C LEU A 323 30.84 -15.27 -9.65
N VAL A 324 29.90 -16.22 -9.59
CA VAL A 324 30.21 -17.62 -9.27
C VAL A 324 31.12 -18.24 -10.35
N SER A 325 30.85 -17.97 -11.64
CA SER A 325 31.70 -18.43 -12.75
C SER A 325 33.11 -17.87 -12.64
N ILE A 326 33.25 -16.55 -12.49
CA ILE A 326 34.54 -15.88 -12.36
C ILE A 326 35.31 -16.41 -11.14
N THR A 327 34.62 -16.64 -10.02
CA THR A 327 35.24 -17.21 -8.82
C THR A 327 35.80 -18.61 -9.09
N SER A 328 35.07 -19.44 -9.83
CA SER A 328 35.55 -20.77 -10.23
C SER A 328 36.75 -20.70 -11.17
N GLU A 329 36.73 -19.78 -12.14
CA GLU A 329 37.85 -19.57 -13.06
C GLU A 329 39.11 -19.12 -12.31
N LEU A 330 38.96 -18.22 -11.33
CA LEU A 330 40.06 -17.72 -10.52
C LEU A 330 40.64 -18.82 -9.62
N ALA A 331 39.79 -19.67 -9.04
CA ALA A 331 40.24 -20.86 -8.30
C ALA A 331 41.04 -21.82 -9.20
N ASN A 332 40.59 -22.05 -10.43
CA ASN A 332 41.30 -22.89 -11.40
C ASN A 332 42.65 -22.29 -11.79
N ALA A 333 42.71 -20.97 -12.00
CA ALA A 333 43.96 -20.25 -12.28
C ALA A 333 44.95 -20.35 -11.11
N ASN A 334 44.48 -20.18 -9.87
CA ASN A 334 45.31 -20.34 -8.68
C ASN A 334 45.89 -21.75 -8.56
N ASN A 335 45.06 -22.79 -8.79
CA ASN A 335 45.54 -24.18 -8.81
C ASN A 335 46.61 -24.41 -9.90
N ALA A 336 46.51 -23.74 -11.04
CA ALA A 336 47.54 -23.82 -12.08
C ALA A 336 48.84 -23.11 -11.66
N ILE A 337 48.74 -21.95 -11.01
CA ILE A 337 49.89 -21.22 -10.46
C ILE A 337 50.62 -22.08 -9.41
N GLU A 338 49.90 -22.72 -8.48
CA GLU A 338 50.51 -23.62 -7.48
C GLU A 338 51.29 -24.77 -8.12
N LYS A 339 50.77 -25.35 -9.22
CA LYS A 339 51.50 -26.37 -9.99
C LYS A 339 52.78 -25.81 -10.61
N PHE A 340 52.74 -24.62 -11.20
CA PHE A 340 53.94 -23.99 -11.75
C PHE A 340 54.96 -23.65 -10.67
N VAL A 341 54.53 -23.17 -9.49
CA VAL A 341 55.42 -22.92 -8.35
C VAL A 341 56.14 -24.20 -7.93
N THR A 342 55.41 -25.32 -7.85
CA THR A 342 56.00 -26.63 -7.52
C THR A 342 57.03 -27.06 -8.58
N GLN A 343 56.73 -26.86 -9.87
CA GLN A 343 57.68 -27.17 -10.95
C GLN A 343 58.93 -26.30 -10.90
N ILE A 344 58.79 -25.01 -10.58
CA ILE A 344 59.93 -24.10 -10.42
C ILE A 344 60.84 -24.58 -9.29
N GLN A 345 60.27 -24.98 -8.15
CA GLN A 345 61.05 -25.52 -7.02
C GLN A 345 61.82 -26.80 -7.37
N ASP A 346 61.23 -27.69 -8.17
CA ASP A 346 61.92 -28.88 -8.67
C ASP A 346 63.10 -28.52 -9.59
N TYR A 347 62.90 -27.55 -10.49
CA TYR A 347 63.98 -27.04 -11.33
C TYR A 347 65.09 -26.34 -10.55
N GLU A 348 64.75 -25.53 -9.55
CA GLU A 348 65.74 -24.89 -8.66
C GLU A 348 66.59 -25.94 -7.94
N THR A 349 65.94 -26.99 -7.42
CA THR A 349 66.65 -28.12 -6.78
C THR A 349 67.60 -28.80 -7.75
N LYS A 350 67.15 -29.02 -9.00
CA LYS A 350 67.97 -29.64 -10.04
C LYS A 350 69.15 -28.77 -10.45
N ILE A 351 68.95 -27.46 -10.59
CA ILE A 351 70.02 -26.50 -10.84
C ILE A 351 71.07 -26.56 -9.72
N GLY A 352 70.65 -26.53 -8.46
CA GLY A 352 71.58 -26.65 -7.33
C GLY A 352 72.44 -27.92 -7.38
N SER A 353 71.84 -29.07 -7.73
CA SER A 353 72.59 -30.33 -7.88
C SER A 353 73.63 -30.27 -9.01
N LEU A 354 73.33 -29.58 -10.12
CA LEU A 354 74.25 -29.39 -11.23
C LEU A 354 75.38 -28.42 -10.88
N GLU A 355 75.08 -27.36 -10.12
CA GLU A 355 76.09 -26.42 -9.63
C GLU A 355 77.09 -27.11 -8.67
N ASP A 356 76.59 -27.98 -7.80
CA ASP A 356 77.43 -28.83 -6.95
C ASP A 356 78.33 -29.77 -7.77
N GLU A 357 77.78 -30.39 -8.82
CA GLU A 357 78.56 -31.27 -9.71
C GLU A 357 79.63 -30.49 -10.48
N ASN A 358 79.26 -29.32 -11.02
CA ASN A 358 80.18 -28.44 -11.72
C ASN A 358 81.33 -27.97 -10.80
N SER A 359 81.02 -27.66 -9.54
CA SER A 359 82.04 -27.34 -8.52
C SER A 359 83.01 -28.50 -8.28
N LYS A 360 82.53 -29.76 -8.30
CA LYS A 360 83.40 -30.95 -8.21
C LYS A 360 84.31 -31.08 -9.44
N TYR A 361 83.79 -30.88 -10.65
CA TYR A 361 84.61 -30.90 -11.86
C TYR A 361 85.66 -29.79 -11.86
N GLN A 362 85.29 -28.58 -11.45
CA GLN A 362 86.24 -27.46 -11.34
C GLN A 362 87.38 -27.78 -10.37
N ASN A 363 87.06 -28.37 -9.20
CA ASN A 363 88.07 -28.83 -8.26
C ASN A 363 88.98 -29.91 -8.87
N LYS A 364 88.42 -30.83 -9.64
CA LYS A 364 89.21 -31.87 -10.32
C LYS A 364 90.14 -31.30 -11.39
N ILE A 365 89.66 -30.33 -12.16
CA ILE A 365 90.46 -29.59 -13.15
C ILE A 365 91.62 -28.88 -12.45
N ASN A 366 91.36 -28.17 -11.35
CA ASN A 366 92.41 -27.49 -10.60
C ASN A 366 93.48 -28.47 -10.09
N GLN A 367 93.07 -29.63 -9.55
CA GLN A 367 94.00 -30.68 -9.14
C GLN A 367 94.85 -31.24 -10.28
N LEU A 368 94.23 -31.48 -11.44
CA LEU A 368 94.95 -31.95 -12.64
C LEU A 368 95.92 -30.89 -13.15
N GLY A 369 95.53 -29.62 -13.13
CA GLY A 369 96.40 -28.49 -13.46
C GLY A 369 97.65 -28.47 -12.58
N SER A 370 97.50 -28.58 -11.25
CA SER A 370 98.64 -28.66 -10.33
C SER A 370 99.57 -29.85 -10.62
N LYS A 371 99.02 -31.03 -10.91
CA LYS A 371 99.82 -32.20 -11.32
C LYS A 371 100.54 -31.98 -12.64
N ASN A 372 99.91 -31.33 -13.60
CA ASN A 372 100.53 -31.06 -14.89
C ASN A 372 101.72 -30.11 -14.72
N THR A 373 101.58 -29.06 -13.91
CA THR A 373 102.69 -28.17 -13.55
C THR A 373 103.82 -28.93 -12.86
N GLU A 374 103.51 -29.87 -11.96
CA GLU A 374 104.52 -30.74 -11.34
C GLU A 374 105.28 -31.59 -12.36
N TYR A 375 104.55 -32.20 -13.32
CA TYR A 375 105.17 -32.96 -14.40
C TYR A 375 106.00 -32.09 -15.34
N GLU A 376 105.53 -30.90 -15.72
CA GLU A 376 106.28 -29.93 -16.52
C GLU A 376 107.59 -29.54 -15.85
N ASN A 377 107.56 -29.22 -14.55
CA ASN A 377 108.75 -28.96 -13.77
C ASN A 377 109.70 -30.18 -13.75
N LYS A 378 109.15 -31.39 -13.61
CA LYS A 378 109.97 -32.60 -13.59
C LYS A 378 110.65 -32.87 -14.93
N ILE A 379 109.96 -32.61 -16.04
CA ILE A 379 110.51 -32.71 -17.39
C ILE A 379 111.64 -31.69 -17.56
N ALA A 380 111.42 -30.43 -17.16
CA ALA A 380 112.45 -29.39 -17.25
C ALA A 380 113.71 -29.73 -16.43
N GLU A 381 113.56 -30.28 -15.22
CA GLU A 381 114.68 -30.80 -14.41
C GLU A 381 115.46 -31.90 -15.16
N LEU A 382 114.75 -32.87 -15.75
CA LEU A 382 115.36 -33.98 -16.48
C LEU A 382 116.06 -33.50 -17.76
N GLU A 383 115.47 -32.56 -18.49
CA GLU A 383 116.08 -31.95 -19.67
C GLU A 383 117.37 -31.22 -19.30
N SER A 384 117.36 -30.43 -18.21
CA SER A 384 118.55 -29.75 -17.71
C SER A 384 119.64 -30.74 -17.31
N ALA A 385 119.29 -31.82 -16.59
CA ALA A 385 120.23 -32.87 -16.24
C ALA A 385 120.82 -33.57 -17.48
N ASN A 386 120.00 -33.84 -18.51
CA ASN A 386 120.44 -34.46 -19.75
C ASN A 386 121.38 -33.55 -20.55
N ILE A 387 121.13 -32.23 -20.57
CA ILE A 387 122.04 -31.24 -21.16
C ILE A 387 123.41 -31.30 -20.46
N GLU A 388 123.44 -31.34 -19.12
CA GLU A 388 124.69 -31.41 -18.35
C GLU A 388 125.44 -32.74 -18.58
N GLN A 389 124.70 -33.86 -18.64
CA GLN A 389 125.25 -35.16 -19.01
C GLN A 389 125.86 -35.15 -20.40
N ARG A 390 125.19 -34.55 -21.40
CA ARG A 390 125.73 -34.41 -22.77
C ARG A 390 127.00 -33.57 -22.80
N LYS A 391 127.05 -32.48 -22.04
CA LYS A 391 128.23 -31.63 -21.91
C LYS A 391 129.42 -32.40 -21.33
N THR A 392 129.16 -33.21 -20.30
CA THR A 392 130.16 -34.10 -19.72
C THR A 392 130.66 -35.13 -20.73
N LEU A 393 129.74 -35.74 -21.50
CA LEU A 393 130.10 -36.71 -22.54
C LEU A 393 130.95 -36.08 -23.65
N ILE A 394 130.63 -34.86 -24.10
CA ILE A 394 131.45 -34.11 -25.08
C ILE A 394 132.86 -33.89 -24.54
N GLY A 395 133.01 -33.53 -23.26
CA GLY A 395 134.34 -33.40 -22.63
C GLY A 395 135.13 -34.70 -22.69
N ILE A 396 134.52 -35.82 -22.28
CA ILE A 396 135.15 -37.14 -22.36
C ILE A 396 135.49 -37.54 -23.80
N MET A 397 134.62 -37.21 -24.77
CA MET A 397 134.88 -37.47 -26.18
C MET A 397 136.08 -36.69 -26.71
N ASN A 398 136.22 -35.41 -26.34
CA ASN A 398 137.39 -34.60 -26.69
C ASN A 398 138.66 -35.17 -26.05
N ASP A 399 138.62 -35.53 -24.76
CA ASP A 399 139.76 -36.16 -24.06
C ASP A 399 140.17 -37.47 -24.75
N ALA A 400 139.19 -38.27 -25.20
CA ALA A 400 139.44 -39.50 -25.94
C ALA A 400 140.01 -39.24 -27.34
N GLU A 401 139.56 -38.18 -28.03
CA GLU A 401 140.09 -37.75 -29.32
C GLU A 401 141.55 -37.29 -29.19
N GLU A 402 141.88 -36.46 -28.20
CA GLU A 402 143.26 -36.08 -27.86
C GLU A 402 144.13 -37.31 -27.56
N SER A 403 143.59 -38.28 -26.79
CA SER A 403 144.29 -39.53 -26.51
C SER A 403 144.51 -40.37 -27.77
N ASN A 404 143.59 -40.34 -28.74
CA ASN A 404 143.72 -41.06 -30.00
C ASN A 404 144.71 -40.38 -30.96
N GLU A 405 144.74 -39.03 -31.00
CA GLU A 405 145.78 -38.27 -31.68
C GLU A 405 147.16 -38.60 -31.10
N PHE A 406 147.28 -38.62 -29.77
CA PHE A 406 148.50 -39.02 -29.09
C PHE A 406 148.93 -40.45 -29.45
N ALA A 407 148.00 -41.40 -29.46
CA ALA A 407 148.27 -42.78 -29.88
C ALA A 407 148.72 -42.87 -31.35
N THR A 408 148.15 -42.06 -32.24
CA THR A 408 148.53 -41.98 -33.66
C THR A 408 149.97 -41.49 -33.82
N VAL A 409 150.35 -40.44 -33.10
CA VAL A 409 151.74 -39.95 -33.04
C VAL A 409 152.67 -41.05 -32.53
N LEU A 410 152.27 -41.74 -31.47
CA LEU A 410 153.06 -42.83 -30.88
C LEU A 410 153.27 -43.98 -31.86
N ASN A 411 152.22 -44.38 -32.59
CA ASN A 411 152.27 -45.40 -33.64
C ASN A 411 153.14 -44.97 -34.82
N SER A 412 153.09 -43.70 -35.24
CA SER A 412 153.98 -43.16 -36.28
C SER A 412 155.44 -43.28 -35.86
N ARG A 413 155.75 -42.90 -34.61
CA ARG A 413 157.10 -43.03 -34.02
C ARG A 413 157.54 -44.48 -33.90
N LEU A 414 156.63 -45.38 -33.54
CA LEU A 414 156.88 -46.82 -33.51
C LEU A 414 157.27 -47.34 -34.90
N SER A 415 156.56 -46.89 -35.95
CA SER A 415 156.86 -47.22 -37.35
C SER A 415 158.24 -46.71 -37.80
N GLU A 416 158.62 -45.49 -37.39
CA GLU A 416 159.97 -44.97 -37.61
C GLU A 416 161.04 -45.83 -36.91
N PHE A 417 160.83 -46.20 -35.64
CA PHE A 417 161.75 -47.10 -34.94
C PHE A 417 161.86 -48.47 -35.62
N GLN A 418 160.75 -49.04 -36.11
CA GLN A 418 160.77 -50.28 -36.88
C GLN A 418 161.60 -50.15 -38.17
N LYS A 419 161.52 -49.02 -38.89
CA LYS A 419 162.37 -48.75 -40.06
C LYS A 419 163.85 -48.71 -39.69
N ILE A 420 164.21 -48.05 -38.60
CA ILE A 420 165.59 -47.96 -38.11
C ILE A 420 166.13 -49.35 -37.76
N ILE A 421 165.34 -50.16 -37.04
CA ILE A 421 165.73 -51.54 -36.69
C ILE A 421 166.00 -52.35 -37.96
N LYS A 422 165.14 -52.24 -38.98
CA LYS A 422 165.31 -52.96 -40.24
C LYS A 422 166.57 -52.54 -40.99
N GLN A 423 166.90 -51.25 -40.98
CA GLN A 423 168.13 -50.73 -41.58
C GLN A 423 169.38 -51.29 -40.86
N LEU A 424 169.36 -51.37 -39.53
CA LEU A 424 170.43 -52.00 -38.75
C LEU A 424 170.54 -53.50 -39.02
N GLU A 425 169.42 -54.21 -39.20
CA GLU A 425 169.43 -55.63 -39.61
C GLU A 425 170.08 -55.84 -40.98
N ASP A 426 169.78 -54.99 -41.96
CA ASP A 426 170.36 -55.02 -43.31
C ASP A 426 171.88 -54.72 -43.27
N GLU A 427 172.32 -53.73 -42.49
CA GLU A 427 173.75 -53.44 -42.28
C GLU A 427 174.48 -54.63 -41.66
N ASN A 428 173.87 -55.30 -40.69
CA ASN A 428 174.46 -56.46 -40.02
C ASN A 428 174.57 -57.68 -40.96
N GLN A 429 173.60 -57.87 -41.86
CA GLN A 429 173.69 -58.83 -42.97
C GLN A 429 174.87 -58.51 -43.89
N GLN A 430 175.07 -57.22 -44.20
CA GLN A 430 176.15 -56.75 -45.06
C GLN A 430 177.53 -57.05 -44.46
N TYR A 431 177.73 -56.74 -43.17
CA TYR A 431 178.96 -57.09 -42.45
C TYR A 431 179.25 -58.59 -42.45
N LYS A 432 178.20 -59.40 -42.33
CA LYS A 432 178.31 -60.87 -42.37
C LYS A 432 178.80 -61.39 -43.73
N ALA A 433 178.38 -60.77 -44.83
CA ALA A 433 178.84 -61.12 -46.17
C ALA A 433 180.33 -60.78 -46.38
N THR A 434 180.79 -59.61 -45.90
CA THR A 434 182.20 -59.20 -46.00
C THR A 434 183.15 -60.12 -45.23
N ILE A 435 182.71 -60.65 -44.08
CA ILE A 435 183.52 -61.60 -43.29
C ILE A 435 183.75 -62.91 -44.05
N LEU A 436 182.72 -63.44 -44.73
CA LEU A 436 182.83 -64.66 -45.53
C LEU A 436 183.86 -64.54 -46.68
N GLU A 437 183.90 -63.38 -47.34
CA GLU A 437 184.82 -63.11 -48.44
C GLU A 437 186.30 -63.06 -47.98
N LEU A 438 186.54 -62.55 -46.77
CA LEU A 438 187.89 -62.53 -46.16
C LEU A 438 188.36 -63.92 -45.73
N GLU A 439 187.45 -64.80 -45.31
CA GLU A 439 187.78 -66.19 -44.96
C GLU A 439 188.22 -66.98 -46.20
N GLU A 440 187.56 -66.79 -47.34
CA GLU A 440 187.86 -67.49 -48.60
C GLU A 440 189.26 -67.13 -49.16
N GLN A 441 189.63 -65.85 -49.12
CA GLN A 441 190.97 -65.39 -49.51
C GLN A 441 192.09 -66.00 -48.65
N ASN A 442 191.81 -66.28 -47.38
CA ASN A 442 192.80 -66.80 -46.44
C ASN A 442 193.07 -68.29 -46.71
N THR A 443 192.06 -69.06 -47.10
CA THR A 443 192.19 -70.46 -47.54
C THR A 443 193.04 -70.61 -48.81
N GLU A 444 192.92 -69.69 -49.76
CA GLU A 444 193.65 -69.73 -51.04
C GLU A 444 195.15 -69.47 -50.86
N LYS A 445 195.51 -68.50 -50.01
CA LYS A 445 196.91 -68.22 -49.62
C LYS A 445 197.57 -69.38 -48.90
N ASN A 446 196.84 -70.07 -48.03
CA ASN A 446 197.38 -71.18 -47.25
C ASN A 446 197.72 -72.39 -48.14
N THR A 447 196.93 -72.62 -49.20
CA THR A 447 197.15 -73.67 -50.19
C THR A 447 198.40 -73.42 -51.03
N SER A 448 198.66 -72.15 -51.41
CA SER A 448 199.88 -71.77 -52.14
C SER A 448 201.17 -71.96 -51.32
N LEU A 449 201.12 -71.76 -50.00
CA LEU A 449 202.27 -71.91 -49.11
C LEU A 449 202.73 -73.38 -48.99
N ILE A 450 201.78 -74.33 -49.01
CA ILE A 450 202.05 -75.77 -48.92
C ILE A 450 202.76 -76.28 -50.18
N SER A 451 202.40 -75.74 -51.36
CA SER A 451 203.02 -76.13 -52.63
C SER A 451 204.49 -75.70 -52.72
N MET A 452 204.82 -74.46 -52.31
CA MET A 452 206.19 -73.96 -52.26
C MET A 452 207.10 -74.78 -51.32
N LYS A 453 206.54 -75.27 -50.20
CA LYS A 453 207.30 -76.07 -49.24
C LYS A 453 207.72 -77.43 -49.80
N ASN A 454 206.86 -78.07 -50.60
CA ASN A 454 207.17 -79.36 -51.23
C ASN A 454 208.25 -79.30 -52.32
N GLU A 455 208.38 -78.17 -53.02
CA GLU A 455 209.45 -77.96 -54.02
C GLU A 455 210.83 -77.75 -53.38
N PHE A 456 210.87 -77.07 -52.23
CA PHE A 456 212.11 -76.84 -51.47
C PHE A 456 212.74 -78.15 -50.97
N ASP A 457 211.93 -79.09 -50.48
CA ASP A 457 212.42 -80.36 -49.94
C ASP A 457 213.04 -81.27 -51.02
N LYS A 458 212.55 -81.21 -52.27
CA LYS A 458 213.11 -81.96 -53.42
C LYS A 458 214.49 -81.44 -53.84
N LEU A 459 214.70 -80.12 -53.82
CA LEU A 459 215.99 -79.49 -54.15
C LEU A 459 217.07 -79.87 -53.14
N ASN A 460 216.71 -79.95 -51.86
CA ASN A 460 217.64 -80.27 -50.78
C ASN A 460 218.13 -81.73 -50.84
N GLN A 461 217.29 -82.65 -51.33
CA GLN A 461 217.65 -84.06 -51.49
C GLN A 461 218.65 -84.28 -52.65
N LEU A 462 218.51 -83.53 -53.75
CA LEU A 462 219.39 -83.61 -54.92
C LEU A 462 220.82 -83.13 -54.62
N ALA A 463 220.95 -82.11 -53.78
CA ALA A 463 222.26 -81.56 -53.37
C ALA A 463 223.09 -82.57 -52.56
N ASN A 464 222.44 -83.38 -51.72
CA ASN A 464 223.11 -84.37 -50.89
C ASN A 464 223.63 -85.58 -51.70
N GLU A 465 222.91 -86.02 -52.73
CA GLU A 465 223.36 -87.12 -53.62
C GLU A 465 224.57 -86.71 -54.48
N LEU A 466 224.62 -85.46 -54.93
CA LEU A 466 225.72 -84.94 -55.73
C LEU A 466 227.03 -84.89 -54.92
N ASN A 467 226.93 -84.49 -53.64
CA ASN A 467 228.07 -84.41 -52.73
C ASN A 467 228.66 -85.81 -52.40
N SER A 468 227.82 -86.84 -52.36
CA SER A 468 228.27 -88.23 -52.18
C SER A 468 229.02 -88.79 -53.40
N LYS A 469 228.74 -88.31 -54.61
CA LYS A 469 229.44 -88.75 -55.83
C LYS A 469 230.84 -88.14 -55.95
N VAL A 470 231.00 -86.87 -55.57
CA VAL A 470 232.29 -86.15 -55.62
C VAL A 470 233.35 -86.84 -54.74
N ASN A 471 232.98 -87.19 -53.50
CA ASN A 471 233.89 -87.88 -52.57
C ASN A 471 234.36 -89.26 -53.06
N LYS A 472 233.59 -89.92 -53.94
CA LYS A 472 233.94 -91.26 -54.45
C LYS A 472 235.00 -91.18 -55.55
N TYR A 473 234.96 -90.15 -56.39
CA TYR A 473 235.96 -89.93 -57.43
C TYR A 473 237.30 -89.44 -56.86
N GLU A 474 237.29 -88.62 -55.79
CA GLU A 474 238.54 -88.20 -55.13
C GLU A 474 239.31 -89.36 -54.48
N ASN A 475 238.61 -90.33 -53.88
CA ASN A 475 239.28 -91.51 -53.29
C ASN A 475 239.85 -92.47 -54.34
N THR A 476 239.29 -92.50 -55.54
CA THR A 476 239.79 -93.35 -56.63
C THR A 476 241.10 -92.78 -57.21
N ILE A 477 241.24 -91.45 -57.22
CA ILE A 477 242.48 -90.74 -57.60
C ILE A 477 243.64 -91.09 -56.64
N LYS A 478 243.38 -91.27 -55.33
CA LYS A 478 244.42 -91.61 -54.35
C LYS A 478 244.96 -93.04 -54.43
N VAL A 479 244.13 -94.02 -54.78
CA VAL A 479 244.53 -95.44 -54.80
C VAL A 479 245.43 -95.75 -56.00
N LEU A 480 245.15 -95.15 -57.16
CA LEU A 480 245.94 -95.37 -58.37
C LEU A 480 247.32 -94.70 -58.32
N GLU A 481 247.49 -93.61 -57.55
CA GLU A 481 248.80 -92.97 -57.33
C GLU A 481 249.72 -93.79 -56.40
N GLU A 482 249.17 -94.55 -55.45
CA GLU A 482 249.93 -95.41 -54.53
C GLU A 482 250.34 -96.75 -55.16
N GLU A 483 249.49 -97.37 -55.99
CA GLU A 483 249.83 -98.63 -56.67
C GLU A 483 251.00 -98.47 -57.66
N ASN A 484 251.13 -97.33 -58.33
CA ASN A 484 252.23 -97.10 -59.26
C ASN A 484 253.58 -96.85 -58.54
N LYS A 485 253.54 -96.47 -57.25
CA LYS A 485 254.74 -96.37 -56.40
C LYS A 485 255.24 -97.73 -55.92
N LEU A 486 254.36 -98.72 -55.74
CA LEU A 486 254.70 -100.02 -55.18
C LEU A 486 255.32 -101.01 -56.19
N LEU A 487 255.02 -100.90 -57.49
CA LEU A 487 255.68 -101.72 -58.51
C LEU A 487 257.16 -101.34 -58.76
N LYS A 488 257.66 -100.28 -58.12
CA LYS A 488 259.05 -99.83 -58.23
C LYS A 488 260.02 -100.54 -57.26
N LYS A 489 259.60 -101.48 -56.39
CA LYS A 489 260.46 -101.88 -55.25
C LYS A 489 260.35 -103.31 -54.71
N THR A 490 260.34 -104.38 -55.53
CA THR A 490 260.73 -105.76 -55.12
C THR A 490 260.65 -106.73 -56.33
N TRP A 491 261.64 -107.54 -56.77
CA TRP A 491 262.88 -108.09 -56.18
C TRP A 491 263.86 -108.59 -57.28
N PHE A 492 265.16 -108.27 -57.09
CA PHE A 492 266.29 -109.14 -57.44
C PHE A 492 266.39 -110.22 -56.34
N LYS A 493 266.19 -111.49 -56.70
CA LYS A 493 267.17 -112.56 -56.52
C LYS A 493 267.02 -113.55 -57.66
#